data_AF-A0A7S2VZP9-F1
#
_entry.id   AF-A0A7S2VZP9-F1
#
_cell.length_a   1.000
_cell.length_b   1.000
_cell.length_c   1.000
_cell.angle_alpha   90.00
_cell.angle_beta   90.00
_cell.angle_gamma   90.00
#
_symmetry.space_group_name_H-M   'P 1'
#
loop_
_entity.id
_entity.type
_entity.pdbx_description
1 polymer ?
#
loop_
_entity_poly.entity_id
_entity_poly.type
_entity_poly.pdbx_seq_one_letter_code
_entity_poly.pdbx_strand_id
1 'polypeptide(L)'
;DDEQKESFVFSSAVVLNLAADALHNFTDGFTIGASYAAFSNNSNDNNNWIDMISSRGGLATLSVLFHEIPHELGDYAILIGAGMSKYQAILAQFVTALAAMVGTIIGLWL
;
A
#
# COMPACT_ATOMS: atom_id res chain seq x y z
N ASP A 1 18.96 -12.56 -25.43
CA ASP A 1 19.85 -11.66 -24.69
C ASP A 1 19.21 -11.20 -23.40
N ASP A 2 19.60 -11.85 -22.30
CA ASP A 2 19.18 -11.49 -20.95
C ASP A 2 19.58 -10.06 -20.56
N GLU A 3 20.62 -9.51 -21.20
CA GLU A 3 21.13 -8.14 -21.02
C GLU A 3 20.11 -7.07 -21.47
N GLN A 4 19.36 -7.33 -22.55
CA GLN A 4 18.27 -6.45 -22.98
C GLN A 4 17.10 -6.50 -22.00
N LYS A 5 16.83 -7.68 -21.45
CA LYS A 5 15.80 -7.88 -20.42
C LYS A 5 16.13 -7.14 -19.12
N GLU A 6 17.38 -7.21 -18.65
CA GLU A 6 17.83 -6.44 -17.49
C GLU A 6 17.74 -4.94 -17.74
N SER A 7 18.19 -4.44 -18.90
CA SER A 7 18.10 -3.01 -19.22
C SER A 7 16.65 -2.48 -19.21
N PHE A 8 15.69 -3.33 -19.57
CA PHE A 8 14.27 -3.00 -19.58
C PHE A 8 13.60 -3.10 -18.20
N VAL A 9 14.03 -4.05 -17.36
CA VAL A 9 13.64 -4.12 -15.93
C VAL A 9 14.16 -2.90 -15.16
N PHE A 10 15.32 -2.36 -15.53
CA PHE A 10 15.84 -1.10 -14.98
C PHE A 10 15.39 0.15 -15.75
N SER A 11 14.34 0.03 -16.56
CA SER A 11 13.72 1.19 -17.20
C SER A 11 13.29 2.21 -16.16
N SER A 12 13.40 3.50 -16.51
CA SER A 12 12.91 4.59 -15.65
C SER A 12 11.45 4.41 -15.26
N ALA A 13 10.63 3.79 -16.12
CA ALA A 13 9.24 3.48 -15.82
C ALA A 13 9.10 2.52 -14.62
N VAL A 14 9.91 1.45 -14.56
CA VAL A 14 9.85 0.47 -13.46
C VAL A 14 10.33 1.08 -12.15
N VAL A 15 11.45 1.80 -12.19
CA VAL A 15 12.01 2.44 -10.98
C VAL A 15 11.06 3.49 -10.43
N LEU A 16 10.48 4.32 -11.30
CA LEU A 16 9.49 5.32 -10.88
C LEU A 16 8.20 4.67 -10.39
N ASN A 17 7.75 3.57 -10.99
CA ASN A 17 6.59 2.82 -10.54
C ASN A 17 6.80 2.34 -9.10
N LEU A 18 7.88 1.59 -8.84
CA LEU A 18 8.18 1.04 -7.52
C LEU A 18 8.37 2.13 -6.46
N ALA A 19 9.01 3.24 -6.82
CA ALA A 19 9.20 4.37 -5.90
C ALA A 19 7.87 5.09 -5.58
N ALA A 20 7.05 5.31 -6.60
CA ALA A 20 5.73 5.92 -6.42
C ALA A 20 4.82 5.03 -5.58
N ASP A 21 4.84 3.73 -5.85
CA ASP A 21 4.05 2.73 -5.14
C ASP A 21 4.45 2.60 -3.66
N ALA A 22 5.75 2.60 -3.36
CA ALA A 22 6.21 2.63 -1.96
C ALA A 22 5.73 3.89 -1.21
N LEU A 23 5.75 5.06 -1.87
CA LEU A 23 5.25 6.30 -1.28
C LEU A 23 3.73 6.28 -1.11
N HIS A 24 3.00 5.70 -2.06
CA HIS A 24 1.55 5.54 -2.00
C HIS A 24 1.15 4.66 -0.82
N ASN A 25 1.75 3.47 -0.74
CA ASN A 25 1.61 2.52 0.35
C ASN A 25 1.90 3.19 1.70
N PHE A 26 2.99 3.97 1.80
CA PHE A 26 3.29 4.74 3.01
C PHE A 26 2.17 5.71 3.39
N THR A 27 1.68 6.53 2.46
CA THR A 27 0.64 7.53 2.75
C THR A 27 -0.70 6.91 3.12
N ASP A 28 -1.02 5.75 2.56
CA ASP A 28 -2.21 4.99 2.87
C ASP A 28 -2.15 4.41 4.29
N GLY A 29 -1.04 3.76 4.62
CA GLY A 29 -0.78 3.30 5.97
C GLY A 29 -0.83 4.44 6.98
N PHE A 30 -0.18 5.56 6.68
CA PHE A 30 -0.20 6.76 7.51
C PHE A 30 -1.62 7.26 7.76
N THR A 31 -2.45 7.31 6.72
CA THR A 31 -3.85 7.75 6.82
C THR A 31 -4.68 6.80 7.67
N ILE A 32 -4.48 5.48 7.55
CA ILE A 32 -5.11 4.48 8.42
C ILE A 32 -4.70 4.72 9.87
N GLY A 33 -3.40 4.81 10.14
CA GLY A 33 -2.87 5.01 11.49
C GLY A 33 -3.41 6.28 12.15
N ALA A 34 -3.36 7.41 11.45
CA ALA A 34 -3.88 8.69 11.94
C ALA A 34 -5.39 8.65 12.19
N SER A 35 -6.14 7.93 11.35
CA SER A 35 -7.60 7.79 11.51
C SER A 35 -7.98 7.00 12.76
N TYR A 36 -7.20 5.97 13.11
CA TYR A 36 -7.37 5.21 14.36
C TYR A 36 -6.90 6.01 15.58
N ALA A 37 -5.78 6.71 15.51
CA ALA A 37 -5.29 7.57 16.59
C ALA A 37 -6.31 8.66 16.94
N ALA A 38 -6.90 9.31 15.94
CA ALA A 38 -7.92 10.33 16.14
C ALA A 38 -9.23 9.80 16.77
N PHE A 39 -9.57 8.52 16.53
CA PHE A 39 -10.76 7.87 17.10
C PHE A 39 -10.58 7.45 18.57
N SER A 40 -9.35 7.10 18.98
CA SER A 40 -9.03 6.63 20.34
C SER A 40 -9.37 7.62 21.47
N ASN A 41 -9.70 8.88 21.16
CA ASN A 41 -10.07 9.91 22.14
C ASN A 41 -11.58 10.01 22.44
N ASN A 42 -12.43 9.17 21.84
CA ASN A 42 -13.89 9.17 22.04
C ASN A 42 -14.41 7.74 22.27
N SER A 43 -13.96 7.09 23.34
CA SER A 43 -14.30 5.69 23.65
C SER A 43 -15.67 5.55 24.31
N ASN A 44 -16.72 5.40 23.49
CA ASN A 44 -17.91 4.61 23.83
C ASN A 44 -17.87 3.32 22.99
N ASP A 45 -16.78 2.56 23.16
CA ASP A 45 -16.48 1.38 22.35
C ASP A 45 -17.30 0.19 22.86
N ASN A 46 -18.38 -0.13 22.14
CA ASN A 46 -19.28 -1.22 22.52
C ASN A 46 -18.82 -2.58 21.96
N ASN A 47 -17.51 -2.81 21.75
CA ASN A 47 -16.94 -4.06 21.23
C ASN A 47 -17.71 -4.68 20.04
N ASN A 48 -18.40 -3.85 19.26
CA ASN A 48 -19.27 -4.29 18.18
C ASN A 48 -18.50 -4.13 16.88
N TRP A 49 -18.39 -5.21 16.11
CA TRP A 49 -17.72 -5.21 14.81
C TRP A 49 -18.34 -4.19 13.82
N ILE A 50 -19.64 -3.90 13.96
CA ILE A 50 -20.35 -2.86 13.19
C ILE A 50 -19.85 -1.45 13.57
N ASP A 51 -19.60 -1.20 14.86
CA ASP A 51 -19.08 0.09 15.33
C ASP A 51 -17.62 0.27 14.91
N MET A 52 -16.84 -0.82 14.91
CA MET A 52 -15.44 -0.81 14.45
C MET A 52 -15.34 -0.47 12.96
N ILE A 53 -16.14 -1.09 12.08
CA ILE A 53 -16.08 -0.79 10.64
C ILE A 53 -16.66 0.58 10.31
N SER A 54 -17.61 1.07 11.10
CA SER A 54 -18.21 2.40 10.95
C SER A 54 -17.35 3.51 11.57
N SER A 55 -16.29 3.15 12.30
CA SER A 55 -15.32 4.12 12.83
C SER A 55 -14.51 4.78 11.73
N ARG A 56 -13.90 5.94 12.02
CA ARG A 56 -13.02 6.63 11.06
C ARG A 56 -11.86 5.74 10.59
N GLY A 57 -11.23 5.01 11.51
CA GLY A 57 -10.16 4.07 11.18
C GLY A 57 -10.65 2.90 10.33
N GLY A 58 -11.83 2.35 10.65
CA GLY A 58 -12.46 1.28 9.88
C GLY A 58 -12.79 1.71 8.45
N LEU A 59 -13.40 2.88 8.28
CA LEU A 59 -13.71 3.45 6.96
C LEU A 59 -12.45 3.78 6.15
N ALA A 60 -11.41 4.35 6.79
CA ALA A 60 -10.13 4.61 6.13
C ALA A 60 -9.48 3.33 5.61
N THR A 61 -9.46 2.29 6.44
CA THR A 61 -8.92 0.96 6.07
C THR A 61 -9.69 0.35 4.90
N LEU A 62 -11.02 0.44 4.93
CA LEU A 62 -11.86 -0.08 3.85
C LEU A 62 -11.68 0.71 2.55
N SER A 63 -11.57 2.04 2.64
CA SER A 63 -11.30 2.90 1.48
C SER A 63 -9.98 2.54 0.83
N VAL A 64 -8.91 2.46 1.63
CA VAL A 64 -7.57 2.06 1.17
C VAL A 64 -7.61 0.68 0.52
N LEU A 65 -8.18 -0.31 1.20
CA LEU A 65 -8.30 -1.67 0.66
C LEU A 65 -8.95 -1.69 -0.73
N PHE A 66 -10.02 -0.92 -0.94
CA PHE A 66 -10.74 -0.92 -2.20
C PHE A 66 -10.00 -0.22 -3.34
N HIS A 67 -9.18 0.80 -3.07
CA HIS A 67 -8.40 1.45 -4.11
C HIS A 67 -7.04 0.79 -4.34
N GLU A 68 -6.52 0.05 -3.37
CA GLU A 68 -5.23 -0.66 -3.48
C GLU A 68 -5.32 -1.91 -4.37
N ILE A 69 -6.41 -2.69 -4.28
CA ILE A 69 -6.58 -3.87 -5.14
C ILE A 69 -6.43 -3.53 -6.64
N PRO A 70 -7.12 -2.52 -7.20
CA PRO A 70 -6.93 -2.15 -8.60
C PRO A 70 -5.58 -1.44 -8.86
N HIS A 71 -5.06 -0.66 -7.91
CA HIS A 71 -3.77 0.02 -8.04
C HIS A 71 -2.63 -0.99 -8.22
N GLU A 72 -2.48 -1.91 -7.26
CA GLU A 72 -1.44 -2.94 -7.26
C GLU A 72 -1.56 -3.93 -8.43
N LEU A 73 -2.78 -4.17 -8.93
CA LEU A 73 -2.97 -4.96 -10.15
C LEU A 73 -2.45 -4.24 -11.41
N GLY A 74 -2.58 -2.91 -11.46
CA GLY A 74 -2.02 -2.07 -12.51
C GLY A 74 -0.50 -2.08 -12.50
N ASP A 75 0.09 -1.89 -11.32
CA ASP A 75 1.54 -1.90 -11.12
C ASP A 75 2.15 -3.27 -11.45
N TYR A 76 1.51 -4.35 -11.00
CA TYR A 76 1.88 -5.70 -11.39
C TYR A 76 1.85 -5.87 -12.91
N ALA A 77 0.86 -5.33 -13.62
CA ALA A 77 0.80 -5.40 -15.09
C ALA A 77 1.96 -4.63 -15.75
N ILE A 78 2.37 -3.49 -15.18
CA ILE A 78 3.54 -2.72 -15.64
C ILE A 78 4.82 -3.55 -15.47
N LEU A 79 5.03 -4.18 -14.31
CA LEU A 79 6.23 -4.99 -14.04
C LEU A 79 6.31 -6.24 -14.93
N ILE A 80 5.20 -6.95 -15.13
CA ILE A 80 5.13 -8.08 -16.06
C ILE A 80 5.39 -7.61 -17.50
N GLY A 81 4.78 -6.47 -17.87
CA GLY A 81 5.02 -5.82 -19.16
C GLY A 81 6.49 -5.43 -19.36
N ALA A 82 7.19 -5.07 -18.27
CA ALA A 82 8.62 -4.76 -18.22
C ALA A 82 9.54 -6.01 -18.26
N GLY A 83 8.97 -7.22 -18.39
CA GLY A 83 9.72 -8.45 -18.52
C GLY A 83 10.13 -9.12 -17.21
N MET A 84 9.65 -8.64 -16.05
CA MET A 84 9.82 -9.34 -14.78
C MET A 84 9.02 -10.64 -14.77
N SER A 85 9.56 -11.66 -14.10
CA SER A 85 8.78 -12.88 -13.82
C SER A 85 7.68 -12.59 -12.80
N LYS A 86 6.64 -13.44 -12.80
CA LYS A 86 5.51 -13.34 -11.84
C LYS A 86 5.98 -13.24 -10.40
N TYR A 87 6.93 -14.08 -10.01
CA TYR A 87 7.49 -14.08 -8.65
C TYR A 87 8.25 -12.80 -8.34
N GLN A 88 9.04 -12.27 -9.28
CA GLN A 88 9.76 -11.01 -9.09
C GLN A 88 8.80 -9.83 -8.93
N ALA A 89 7.75 -9.76 -9.76
CA ALA A 89 6.78 -8.68 -9.71
C ALA A 89 5.99 -8.68 -8.38
N ILE A 90 5.51 -9.85 -7.94
CA ILE A 90 4.83 -9.99 -6.65
C ILE A 90 5.77 -9.62 -5.49
N LEU A 91 7.03 -10.05 -5.54
CA LEU A 91 7.99 -9.73 -4.48
C LEU A 91 8.31 -8.23 -4.44
N ALA A 92 8.45 -7.57 -5.60
CA ALA A 92 8.68 -6.13 -5.66
C ALA A 92 7.52 -5.36 -5.03
N GLN A 93 6.27 -5.70 -5.37
CA GLN A 93 5.08 -5.07 -4.77
C GLN A 93 4.93 -5.39 -3.28
N PHE A 94 5.32 -6.60 -2.86
CA PHE A 94 5.34 -6.91 -1.44
C PHE A 94 6.34 -6.03 -0.66
N VAL A 95 7.49 -5.73 -1.25
CA VAL A 95 8.51 -4.87 -0.63
C VAL A 95 8.03 -3.41 -0.53
N THR A 96 7.38 -2.88 -1.56
CA THR A 96 6.81 -1.52 -1.53
C THR A 96 5.68 -1.42 -0.50
N ALA A 97 4.83 -2.46 -0.39
CA ALA A 97 3.75 -2.53 0.61
C ALA A 97 4.23 -2.50 2.07
N LEU A 98 5.49 -2.86 2.38
CA LEU A 98 6.05 -2.70 3.73
C LEU A 98 6.07 -1.23 4.19
N ALA A 99 6.10 -0.29 3.25
CA ALA A 99 6.02 1.14 3.55
C ALA A 99 4.69 1.50 4.24
N ALA A 100 3.60 0.80 3.92
CA ALA A 100 2.30 0.98 4.60
C ALA A 100 2.35 0.63 6.08
N MET A 101 3.13 -0.40 6.47
CA MET A 101 3.32 -0.72 7.89
C MET A 101 4.04 0.41 8.62
N VAL A 102 5.09 0.96 8.01
CA VAL A 102 5.85 2.09 8.56
C VAL A 102 4.96 3.33 8.69
N GLY A 103 4.20 3.66 7.64
CA GLY A 103 3.24 4.76 7.66
C GLY A 103 2.21 4.60 8.77
N THR A 104 1.63 3.41 8.93
CA THR A 104 0.65 3.10 9.97
C THR A 104 1.21 3.31 11.37
N ILE A 105 2.42 2.82 11.64
CA ILE A 105 3.09 3.00 12.94
C ILE A 105 3.29 4.48 13.24
N ILE A 106 3.78 5.24 12.27
CA ILE A 106 4.01 6.69 12.43
C ILE A 106 2.69 7.43 12.64
N GLY A 107 1.68 7.14 11.83
CA GLY A 107 0.36 7.77 11.92
C GLY A 107 -0.39 7.44 13.22
N LEU A 108 -0.16 6.26 13.80
CA LEU A 108 -0.71 5.91 15.11
C LEU A 108 -0.06 6.67 16.27
N TRP A 109 1.19 7.07 16.10
CA TRP A 109 2.01 7.66 17.17
C TRP A 109 1.99 9.19 17.18
N LEU A 110 1.65 9.81 16.05
CA LEU A 110 1.49 11.26 15.89
C LEU A 110 0.05 11.70 16.18
#